data_AF-A0A970L3P7-F1
#
_entry.id   AF-A0A970L3P7-F1
#
_cell.length_a   1.000
_cell.length_b   1.000
_cell.length_c   1.000
_cell.angle_alpha   90.00
_cell.angle_beta   90.00
_cell.angle_gamma   90.00
#
_symmetry.space_group_name_H-M   'P 1'
#
loop_
_entity.id
_entity.type
_entity.pdbx_description
1 polymer ?
#
loop_
_entity_poly.entity_id
_entity_poly.type
_entity_poly.pdbx_seq_one_letter_code
_entity_poly.pdbx_strand_id
1 'polypeptide(L)'
;PDYGRAIVLEVNTEDPAAPLTFDRVIDFEGNMSKFTIMRDPQTGTYWSLVNRVTLKDVRQRNILTLVSSSNLIDWRVEYDVLNYEENGWHEDHTKVGFQYVDGLIDGDDLLFLSRTAINGAWNYHNANHITFHRISNFRGRIGK
;
A
#
# COMPACT_ATOMS: atom_id res chain seq x y z
N PRO A 1 -19.15 2.06 1.80
CA PRO A 1 -18.49 0.78 1.45
C PRO A 1 -17.52 0.42 2.58
N ASP A 2 -17.23 -0.85 2.79
CA ASP A 2 -16.40 -1.30 3.92
C ASP A 2 -14.89 -1.23 3.61
N TYR A 3 -14.53 -0.87 2.37
CA TYR A 3 -13.16 -0.65 1.87
C TYR A 3 -13.16 0.35 0.70
N GLY A 4 -11.97 0.69 0.18
CA GLY A 4 -11.82 1.55 -1.00
C GLY A 4 -11.96 3.05 -0.71
N ARG A 5 -11.93 3.46 0.56
CA ARG A 5 -12.09 4.84 0.99
C ARG A 5 -11.01 5.21 2.00
N ALA A 6 -10.57 6.46 1.96
CA ALA A 6 -9.75 7.07 2.99
C ALA A 6 -10.40 8.35 3.51
N ILE A 7 -10.25 8.61 4.81
CA ILE A 7 -10.62 9.87 5.44
C ILE A 7 -9.40 10.78 5.40
N VAL A 8 -9.59 11.99 4.88
CA VAL A 8 -8.58 13.05 4.91
C VAL A 8 -8.91 13.98 6.06
N LEU A 9 -7.91 14.23 6.89
CA LEU A 9 -8.00 15.11 8.04
C LEU A 9 -6.97 16.23 7.88
N GLU A 10 -7.35 17.45 8.26
CA GLU A 10 -6.44 18.59 8.29
C GLU A 10 -5.71 18.66 9.63
N VAL A 11 -4.47 19.14 9.56
CA VAL A 11 -3.61 19.39 10.72
C VAL A 11 -3.44 20.90 10.86
N ASN A 12 -3.58 21.42 12.08
CA ASN A 12 -3.16 22.79 12.37
C ASN A 12 -1.64 22.82 12.53
N THR A 13 -0.93 23.40 11.56
CA THR A 13 0.53 23.45 11.58
C THR A 13 1.09 24.44 12.61
N GLU A 14 0.29 25.41 13.04
CA GLU A 14 0.66 26.39 14.07
C GLU A 14 0.40 25.87 15.49
N ASP A 15 -0.53 24.92 15.64
CA ASP A 15 -0.81 24.21 16.90
C ASP A 15 -0.94 22.69 16.66
N PRO A 16 0.18 21.95 16.64
CA PRO A 16 0.18 20.50 16.40
C PRO A 16 -0.56 19.66 17.45
N ALA A 17 -0.91 20.25 18.61
CA ALA A 17 -1.68 19.57 19.65
C ALA A 17 -3.20 19.71 19.44
N ALA A 18 -3.64 20.63 18.56
CA ALA A 18 -5.04 20.79 18.21
C ALA A 18 -5.61 19.50 17.60
N PRO A 19 -6.90 19.20 17.84
CA PRO A 19 -7.53 18.03 17.24
C PRO A 19 -7.53 18.14 15.71
N LEU A 20 -7.36 17.00 15.05
CA LEU A 20 -7.52 16.89 13.62
C LEU A 20 -8.96 17.26 13.22
N THR A 21 -9.10 18.04 12.15
CA THR A 21 -10.42 18.41 11.60
C THR A 21 -10.72 17.57 10.37
N PHE A 22 -11.98 17.18 10.22
CA PHE A 22 -12.42 16.47 9.02
C PHE A 22 -12.42 17.42 7.82
N ASP A 23 -11.82 16.99 6.70
CA ASP A 23 -11.93 17.68 5.41
C ASP A 23 -12.84 16.90 4.45
N ARG A 24 -12.46 15.67 4.09
CA ARG A 24 -13.24 14.86 3.13
C ARG A 24 -13.01 13.37 3.23
N VAL A 25 -13.80 12.63 2.46
CA VAL A 25 -13.59 11.21 2.15
C VAL A 25 -13.20 11.09 0.68
N ILE A 26 -12.15 10.36 0.36
CA ILE A 26 -11.67 10.11 -1.01
C ILE A 26 -11.77 8.63 -1.38
N ASP A 27 -11.81 8.33 -2.67
CA ASP A 27 -11.55 6.98 -3.18
C ASP A 27 -10.06 6.65 -3.00
N PHE A 28 -9.78 5.50 -2.40
CA PHE A 28 -8.42 5.05 -2.12
C PHE A 28 -8.38 3.53 -1.96
N GLU A 29 -7.66 2.85 -2.85
CA GLU A 29 -7.63 1.38 -3.00
C GLU A 29 -6.88 0.63 -1.88
N GLY A 30 -6.64 1.28 -0.75
CA GLY A 30 -6.04 0.66 0.43
C GLY A 30 -7.06 0.04 1.38
N ASN A 31 -6.53 -0.60 2.43
CA ASN A 31 -7.31 -1.19 3.51
C ASN A 31 -6.66 -0.93 4.88
N MET A 32 -7.15 -1.61 5.92
CA MET A 32 -6.77 -1.41 7.32
C MET A 32 -5.38 -1.98 7.70
N SER A 33 -4.38 -1.90 6.82
CA SER A 33 -3.08 -2.59 6.97
C SER A 33 -1.85 -1.69 6.92
N LYS A 34 -2.05 -0.38 7.17
CA LYS A 34 -1.10 0.73 6.99
C LYS A 34 -0.72 0.94 5.51
N PHE A 35 -0.53 2.19 5.13
CA PHE A 35 0.12 2.62 3.89
C PHE A 35 1.05 3.79 4.18
N THR A 36 1.89 4.16 3.22
CA THR A 36 2.78 5.33 3.33
C THR A 36 2.84 6.03 1.98
N ILE A 37 2.73 7.36 2.00
CA ILE A 37 2.75 8.19 0.80
C ILE A 37 4.17 8.75 0.63
N MET A 38 4.76 8.51 -0.52
CA MET A 38 6.08 8.97 -0.91
C MET A 38 5.93 9.98 -2.04
N ARG A 39 6.44 11.19 -1.86
CA ARG A 39 6.50 12.18 -2.94
C ARG A 39 7.76 11.96 -3.76
N ASP A 40 7.60 11.71 -5.05
CA ASP A 40 8.70 11.60 -5.99
C ASP A 40 9.32 12.99 -6.25
N PRO A 41 10.61 13.20 -5.89
CA PRO A 41 11.25 14.49 -6.11
C PRO A 41 11.46 14.81 -7.60
N GLN A 42 11.52 13.80 -8.48
CA GLN A 42 11.77 14.00 -9.92
C GLN A 42 10.52 14.47 -10.67
N THR A 43 9.36 13.88 -10.35
CA THR A 43 8.11 14.10 -11.10
C THR A 43 7.07 14.90 -10.33
N GLY A 44 7.21 14.99 -8.99
CA GLY A 44 6.19 15.55 -8.10
C GLY A 44 5.01 14.60 -7.84
N THR A 45 4.96 13.43 -8.48
CA THR A 45 3.93 12.41 -8.27
C THR A 45 4.04 11.81 -6.87
N TYR A 46 2.90 11.56 -6.25
CA TYR A 46 2.79 10.82 -5.00
C TYR A 46 2.58 9.34 -5.31
N TRP A 47 3.31 8.49 -4.60
CA TRP A 47 3.27 7.04 -4.71
C TRP A 47 2.90 6.42 -3.38
N SER A 48 2.17 5.31 -3.40
CA SER A 48 1.89 4.53 -2.19
C SER A 48 1.82 3.05 -2.54
N LEU A 49 2.22 2.20 -1.59
CA LEU A 49 1.99 0.76 -1.64
C LEU A 49 0.78 0.45 -0.75
N VAL A 50 -0.22 -0.19 -1.33
CA VAL A 50 -1.49 -0.48 -0.66
C VAL A 50 -1.88 -1.94 -0.80
N ASN A 51 -2.59 -2.47 0.20
CA ASN A 51 -3.23 -3.77 0.09
C ASN A 51 -4.60 -3.62 -0.55
N ARG A 52 -4.67 -3.93 -1.85
CA ARG A 52 -5.90 -3.86 -2.63
C ARG A 52 -6.82 -5.03 -2.28
N VAL A 53 -8.10 -4.72 -2.09
CA VAL A 53 -9.14 -5.71 -1.77
C VAL A 53 -9.87 -6.09 -3.06
N THR A 54 -9.73 -7.35 -3.48
CA THR A 54 -10.37 -7.95 -4.66
C THR A 54 -11.44 -8.97 -4.30
N LEU A 55 -11.45 -9.41 -3.03
CA LEU A 55 -12.41 -10.36 -2.48
C LEU A 55 -13.45 -9.65 -1.61
N LYS A 56 -14.48 -10.39 -1.18
CA LYS A 56 -15.41 -9.94 -0.12
C LYS A 56 -14.79 -10.08 1.28
N ASP A 57 -13.53 -9.67 1.44
CA ASP A 57 -12.82 -9.65 2.72
C ASP A 57 -11.94 -8.40 2.83
N VAL A 58 -12.37 -7.43 3.64
CA VAL A 58 -11.63 -6.18 3.91
C VAL A 58 -10.27 -6.39 4.58
N ARG A 59 -9.99 -7.60 5.05
CA ARG A 59 -8.75 -7.98 5.73
C ARG A 59 -7.74 -8.60 4.76
N GLN A 60 -8.06 -8.73 3.47
CA GLN A 60 -7.17 -9.27 2.44
C GLN A 60 -5.84 -8.52 2.40
N ARG A 61 -4.71 -9.22 2.51
CA ARG A 61 -3.36 -8.61 2.51
C ARG A 61 -2.39 -9.30 1.55
N ASN A 62 -2.85 -10.29 0.77
CA ASN A 62 -2.04 -11.10 -0.13
C ASN A 62 -1.82 -10.47 -1.51
N ILE A 63 -2.30 -9.24 -1.72
CA ILE A 63 -2.00 -8.41 -2.89
C ILE A 63 -1.40 -7.09 -2.38
N LEU A 64 -0.26 -6.68 -2.95
CA LEU A 64 0.38 -5.41 -2.70
C LEU A 64 0.48 -4.66 -4.03
N THR A 65 -0.21 -3.53 -4.11
CA THR A 65 -0.40 -2.75 -5.32
C THR A 65 0.31 -1.40 -5.20
N LEU A 66 0.99 -0.99 -6.26
CA LEU A 66 1.49 0.37 -6.38
C LEU A 66 0.38 1.27 -6.92
N VAL A 67 0.12 2.37 -6.21
CA VAL A 67 -0.82 3.42 -6.64
C VAL A 67 -0.10 4.75 -6.74
N SER A 68 -0.62 5.64 -7.60
CA SER A 68 -0.09 6.99 -7.75
C SER A 68 -1.18 8.06 -7.71
N SER A 69 -0.78 9.30 -7.40
CA SER A 69 -1.62 10.48 -7.48
C SER A 69 -0.80 11.72 -7.79
N SER A 70 -1.35 12.67 -8.54
CA SER A 70 -0.73 13.99 -8.74
C SER A 70 -1.16 15.03 -7.70
N ASN A 71 -2.22 14.77 -6.94
CA ASN A 71 -2.85 15.78 -6.08
C ASN A 71 -3.28 15.25 -4.70
N LEU A 72 -2.93 14.01 -4.34
CA LEU A 72 -3.32 13.31 -3.10
C LEU A 72 -4.81 12.97 -2.97
N ILE A 73 -5.63 13.35 -3.96
CA ILE A 73 -7.08 13.14 -3.95
C ILE A 73 -7.46 12.06 -4.95
N ASP A 74 -7.01 12.18 -6.19
CA ASP A 74 -7.31 11.26 -7.27
C ASP A 74 -6.19 10.22 -7.38
N TRP A 75 -6.49 8.99 -7.01
CA TRP A 75 -5.53 7.89 -6.99
C TRP A 75 -5.77 6.91 -8.13
N ARG A 76 -4.68 6.46 -8.78
CA ARG A 76 -4.68 5.47 -9.85
C ARG A 76 -3.99 4.19 -9.40
N VAL A 77 -4.58 3.04 -9.70
CA VAL A 77 -3.90 1.73 -9.65
C VAL A 77 -2.95 1.61 -10.81
N GLU A 78 -1.69 1.31 -10.52
CA GLU A 78 -0.64 1.20 -11.54
C GLU A 78 -0.40 -0.25 -11.93
N TYR A 79 0.05 -1.05 -10.96
CA TYR A 79 0.26 -2.48 -11.11
C TYR A 79 0.43 -3.16 -9.74
N ASP A 80 0.22 -4.46 -9.71
CA ASP A 80 0.48 -5.27 -8.52
C ASP A 80 1.98 -5.57 -8.43
N VAL A 81 2.60 -5.17 -7.33
CA VAL A 81 4.02 -5.42 -7.03
C VAL A 81 4.22 -6.86 -6.56
N LEU A 82 3.32 -7.32 -5.69
CA LEU A 82 3.24 -8.70 -5.24
C LEU A 82 1.78 -9.12 -5.35
N ASN A 83 1.50 -10.11 -6.20
CA ASN A 83 0.19 -10.74 -6.27
C ASN A 83 0.33 -12.23 -5.93
N TYR A 84 -0.14 -12.62 -4.75
CA TYR A 84 -0.05 -14.01 -4.35
C TYR A 84 -1.11 -14.90 -4.99
N GLU A 85 -2.19 -14.33 -5.53
CA GLU A 85 -3.30 -15.07 -6.15
C GLU A 85 -2.92 -15.66 -7.51
N GLU A 86 -1.99 -15.05 -8.22
CA GLU A 86 -1.61 -15.47 -9.59
C GLU A 86 -0.67 -16.66 -9.63
N ASN A 87 0.00 -16.98 -8.52
CA ASN A 87 1.18 -17.83 -8.54
C ASN A 87 0.92 -19.29 -8.12
N GLY A 88 -0.34 -19.70 -7.94
CA GLY A 88 -0.71 -21.10 -7.68
C GLY A 88 -0.20 -21.69 -6.36
N TRP A 89 0.04 -20.86 -5.35
CA TRP A 89 0.58 -21.29 -4.06
C TRP A 89 -0.43 -22.12 -3.26
N HIS A 90 0.10 -22.96 -2.37
CA HIS A 90 -0.73 -23.82 -1.50
C HIS A 90 -1.49 -23.05 -0.41
N GLU A 91 -1.01 -21.88 -0.01
CA GLU A 91 -1.61 -21.06 1.04
C GLU A 91 -2.56 -20.02 0.44
N ASP A 92 -3.70 -19.79 1.09
CA ASP A 92 -4.70 -18.82 0.65
C ASP A 92 -4.55 -17.44 1.33
N HIS A 93 -5.46 -16.51 1.02
CA HIS A 93 -5.50 -15.16 1.59
C HIS A 93 -5.70 -15.12 3.12
N THR A 94 -6.08 -16.24 3.76
CA THR A 94 -6.19 -16.33 5.22
C THR A 94 -4.82 -16.57 5.88
N LYS A 95 -3.85 -17.04 5.11
CA LYS A 95 -2.49 -17.35 5.55
C LYS A 95 -1.46 -16.33 5.10
N VAL A 96 -1.62 -15.76 3.90
CA VAL A 96 -0.62 -14.88 3.30
C VAL A 96 -0.96 -13.40 3.45
N GLY A 97 0.05 -12.59 3.76
CA GLY A 97 -0.12 -11.14 3.88
C GLY A 97 1.18 -10.35 3.73
N PHE A 98 1.13 -9.24 2.99
CA PHE A 98 2.18 -8.25 2.81
C PHE A 98 1.73 -6.93 3.44
N GLN A 99 2.03 -6.70 4.71
CA GLN A 99 1.40 -5.62 5.48
C GLN A 99 2.41 -4.68 6.11
N TYR A 100 1.91 -3.54 6.61
CA TYR A 100 2.73 -2.55 7.31
C TYR A 100 3.90 -2.08 6.46
N VAL A 101 3.66 -1.99 5.16
CA VAL A 101 4.68 -1.63 4.19
C VAL A 101 5.14 -0.20 4.45
N ASP A 102 6.44 -0.01 4.36
CA ASP A 102 7.10 1.29 4.45
C ASP A 102 8.29 1.30 3.50
N GLY A 103 8.59 2.44 2.91
CA GLY A 103 9.54 2.50 1.82
C GLY A 103 9.95 3.91 1.45
N LEU A 104 10.88 3.97 0.50
CA LEU A 104 11.42 5.21 -0.04
C LEU A 104 11.78 5.04 -1.51
N ILE A 105 11.78 6.17 -2.22
CA ILE A 105 12.29 6.27 -3.58
C ILE A 105 13.80 6.51 -3.51
N ASP A 106 14.57 5.63 -4.15
CA ASP A 106 16.03 5.71 -4.28
C ASP A 106 16.41 5.84 -5.75
N GLY A 107 16.51 7.09 -6.21
CA GLY A 107 16.72 7.39 -7.63
C GLY A 107 15.58 6.85 -8.51
N ASP A 108 15.91 5.86 -9.34
CA ASP A 108 14.96 5.20 -10.25
C ASP A 108 14.22 4.02 -9.62
N ASP A 109 14.63 3.62 -8.42
CA ASP A 109 14.15 2.41 -7.77
C ASP A 109 13.20 2.75 -6.60
N LEU A 110 12.26 1.84 -6.33
CA LEU A 110 11.44 1.87 -5.12
C LEU A 110 11.94 0.77 -4.17
N LEU A 111 12.37 1.17 -2.96
CA LEU A 111 12.81 0.26 -1.92
C LEU A 111 11.75 0.19 -0.83
N PHE A 112 11.40 -1.00 -0.36
CA PHE A 112 10.43 -1.14 0.73
C PHE A 112 10.67 -2.35 1.61
N LEU A 113 10.23 -2.25 2.86
CA LEU A 113 10.12 -3.35 3.80
C LEU A 113 8.66 -3.77 3.94
N SER A 114 8.42 -5.06 4.16
CA SER A 114 7.10 -5.61 4.44
C SER A 114 7.15 -6.54 5.64
N ARG A 115 6.16 -6.43 6.53
CA ARG A 115 5.83 -7.53 7.45
C ARG A 115 5.12 -8.59 6.63
N THR A 116 5.74 -9.75 6.48
CA THR A 116 5.29 -10.77 5.55
C THR A 116 4.88 -12.04 6.29
N ALA A 117 3.65 -12.46 6.06
CA ALA A 117 3.14 -13.78 6.41
C ALA A 117 3.17 -14.65 5.14
N ILE A 118 3.98 -15.71 5.14
CA ILE A 118 4.13 -16.68 4.04
C ILE A 118 4.78 -17.96 4.57
N ASN A 119 4.59 -19.09 3.89
CA ASN A 119 5.30 -20.35 4.13
C ASN A 119 5.19 -20.84 5.58
N GLY A 120 3.97 -21.17 6.02
CA GLY A 120 3.69 -21.67 7.36
C GLY A 120 3.42 -20.58 8.38
N ALA A 121 3.02 -19.38 7.93
CA ALA A 121 2.56 -18.35 8.84
C ALA A 121 1.29 -18.79 9.59
N TRP A 122 1.11 -18.30 10.82
CA TRP A 122 -0.10 -18.61 11.59
C TRP A 122 -1.36 -18.12 10.86
N ASN A 123 -1.33 -16.87 10.39
CA ASN A 123 -2.32 -16.26 9.52
C ASN A 123 -1.71 -15.02 8.83
N TYR A 124 -2.48 -14.38 7.93
CA TYR A 124 -2.06 -13.18 7.20
C TYR A 124 -1.63 -12.00 8.11
N HIS A 125 -2.11 -11.93 9.36
CA HIS A 125 -1.83 -10.84 10.30
C HIS A 125 -0.57 -11.09 11.14
N ASN A 126 -0.31 -12.36 11.47
CA ASN A 126 0.81 -12.80 12.30
C ASN A 126 1.99 -13.15 11.40
N ALA A 127 2.59 -12.11 10.81
CA ALA A 127 3.78 -12.21 9.98
C ALA A 127 4.92 -12.96 10.70
N ASN A 128 5.53 -13.91 9.99
CA ASN A 128 6.69 -14.70 10.41
C ASN A 128 8.00 -14.21 9.78
N HIS A 129 7.93 -13.23 8.87
CA HIS A 129 9.09 -12.65 8.19
C HIS A 129 9.02 -11.11 8.16
N ILE A 130 10.19 -10.49 8.01
CA ILE A 130 10.35 -9.13 7.47
C ILE A 130 11.12 -9.28 6.17
N THR A 131 10.56 -8.81 5.06
CA THR A 131 11.17 -8.91 3.74
C THR A 131 11.55 -7.54 3.21
N PHE A 132 12.69 -7.46 2.53
CA PHE A 132 13.16 -6.28 1.82
C PHE A 132 13.01 -6.48 0.32
N HIS A 133 12.51 -5.44 -0.35
CA HIS A 133 12.22 -5.46 -1.77
C HIS A 133 12.82 -4.24 -2.46
N ARG A 134 13.21 -4.45 -3.71
CA ARG A 134 13.61 -3.40 -4.65
C ARG A 134 12.84 -3.58 -5.94
N ILE A 135 12.10 -2.56 -6.35
CA ILE A 135 11.51 -2.48 -7.68
C ILE A 135 12.41 -1.57 -8.52
N SER A 136 13.26 -2.17 -9.33
CA SER A 136 14.13 -1.37 -10.19
C SER A 136 13.37 -0.71 -11.33
N ASN A 137 13.70 0.57 -11.57
CA ASN A 137 13.02 1.44 -12.54
C ASN A 137 11.49 1.34 -12.44
N PHE A 138 10.93 1.56 -11.25
CA PHE A 138 9.51 1.31 -10.97
C PHE A 138 8.60 2.16 -11.88
N ARG A 139 9.02 3.39 -12.21
CA ARG A 139 8.30 4.28 -13.12
C ARG A 139 8.19 3.71 -14.54
N GLY A 140 9.26 3.08 -15.03
CA GLY A 140 9.30 2.48 -16.36
C GLY A 140 8.51 1.18 -16.52
N ARG A 141 7.80 0.73 -15.48
CA ARG A 141 6.93 -0.45 -15.49
C ARG A 141 5.45 -0.13 -15.73
N ILE A 142 5.07 1.14 -15.66
CA ILE A 142 3.68 1.57 -15.87
C ILE A 142 3.24 1.22 -17.28
N GLY A 143 2.07 0.58 -17.41
CA GLY A 143 1.45 0.22 -18.69
C GLY A 143 2.11 -0.94 -19.44
N LYS A 144 2.97 -1.71 -18.76
CA LYS A 144 3.48 -3.00 -19.23
C LYS A 144 2.69 -4.15 -18.61
#